data_AF-A0A6J0E669-F1
#
_entry.id   AF-A0A6J0E669-F1
#
_cell.length_a   1.000
_cell.length_b   1.000
_cell.length_c   1.000
_cell.angle_alpha   90.00
_cell.angle_beta   90.00
_cell.angle_gamma   90.00
#
_symmetry.space_group_name_H-M   'P 1'
#
loop_
_entity.id
_entity.type
_entity.pdbx_description
1 polymer ?
#
loop_
_entity_poly.entity_id
_entity_poly.type
_entity_poly.pdbx_seq_one_letter_code
_entity_poly.pdbx_strand_id
1 'polypeptide(L)'
;MAKLIGLTFVGLLLALYKNHQSSYQRRLNALREVTPVDLPNCNLVKGVETGAEDLEILPNGLAFLSTGLKYPGIKSFDPDKPGKILLMDLNEKDPAVLELEITGNKLDKSSFNPHGVSTFTDEDNAVYLLVVNHPDSKSTVEVFKFQEEERSLLHLKTITHELLPSINDIAAVGPESFYATNDHYFADPYLKSWEMYLGLSWSNVVYYSPDKVQVVAEGFDFANGIGISPDGKHVYIAELLAHKIHVYEKHANWTLTPLKVLDFDTLVDNISVDPVTGDLWVGCHPNGIRIFFYDSEKPPGSEVSLHDEVDTGAGSVTAVFQLKTKFLLVCANTREHMDR
;
A
#
# COMPACT_ATOMS: atom_id res chain seq x y z
N MET A 1 47.88 -1.77 -27.21
CA MET A 1 47.03 -2.53 -26.27
C MET A 1 46.39 -1.67 -25.18
N ALA A 2 47.14 -0.91 -24.36
CA ALA A 2 46.56 -0.13 -23.27
C ALA A 2 45.44 0.86 -23.67
N LYS A 3 45.59 1.58 -24.79
CA LYS A 3 44.54 2.49 -25.30
C LYS A 3 43.26 1.74 -25.74
N LEU A 4 43.41 0.55 -26.31
CA LEU A 4 42.28 -0.29 -26.74
C LEU A 4 41.54 -0.84 -25.51
N ILE A 5 42.29 -1.34 -24.52
CA ILE A 5 41.73 -1.82 -23.24
C ILE A 5 40.98 -0.69 -22.51
N GLY A 6 41.57 0.51 -22.44
CA GLY A 6 40.92 1.68 -21.85
C GLY A 6 39.62 2.07 -22.55
N LEU A 7 39.61 2.09 -23.89
CA LEU A 7 38.40 2.34 -24.67
C LEU A 7 37.33 1.26 -24.45
N THR A 8 37.72 -0.01 -24.35
CA THR A 8 36.79 -1.11 -24.03
C THR A 8 36.14 -0.91 -22.65
N PHE A 9 36.91 -0.55 -21.62
CA PHE A 9 36.35 -0.29 -20.29
C PHE A 9 35.39 0.89 -20.29
N VAL A 10 35.73 1.99 -20.95
CA VAL A 10 34.83 3.15 -21.09
C VAL A 10 33.55 2.75 -21.82
N GLY A 11 33.66 1.99 -22.91
CA GLY A 11 32.50 1.49 -23.65
C GLY A 11 31.58 0.61 -22.79
N LEU A 12 32.15 -0.30 -22.00
CA LEU A 12 31.38 -1.14 -21.07
C LEU A 12 30.70 -0.32 -19.97
N LEU A 13 31.40 0.65 -19.37
CA LEU A 13 30.82 1.52 -18.35
C LEU A 13 29.65 2.36 -18.89
N LEU A 14 29.80 2.91 -20.10
CA LEU A 14 28.72 3.66 -20.76
C LEU A 14 27.53 2.76 -21.10
N ALA A 15 27.77 1.53 -21.56
CA ALA A 15 26.71 0.57 -21.84
C ALA A 15 25.96 0.18 -20.57
N LEU A 16 26.67 -0.09 -19.46
CA LEU A 16 26.08 -0.39 -18.17
C LEU A 16 25.27 0.79 -17.65
N TYR A 17 25.81 2.01 -17.72
CA TYR A 17 25.10 3.22 -17.31
C TYR A 17 23.82 3.44 -18.14
N LYS A 18 23.88 3.29 -19.47
CA LYS A 18 22.71 3.43 -20.34
C LYS A 18 21.64 2.37 -20.04
N ASN A 19 22.06 1.11 -19.84
CA ASN A 19 21.13 0.04 -19.49
C ASN A 19 20.47 0.29 -18.13
N HIS A 20 21.24 0.76 -17.15
CA HIS A 20 20.73 1.14 -15.83
C HIS A 20 19.72 2.30 -15.94
N GLN A 21 20.04 3.36 -16.68
CA GLN A 21 19.14 4.49 -16.93
C GLN A 21 17.83 4.03 -17.60
N SER A 22 17.91 3.15 -18.59
CA SER A 22 16.72 2.58 -19.23
C SER A 22 15.88 1.72 -18.28
N SER A 23 16.54 0.93 -17.43
CA SER A 23 15.85 0.14 -16.39
C SER A 23 15.14 1.05 -15.39
N TYR A 24 15.84 2.06 -14.90
CA TYR A 24 15.31 3.05 -13.95
C TYR A 24 14.11 3.80 -14.51
N GLN A 25 14.17 4.25 -15.77
CA GLN A 25 13.04 4.91 -16.44
C GLN A 25 11.82 3.99 -16.60
N ARG A 26 12.04 2.69 -16.88
CA ARG A 26 10.96 1.71 -16.97
C ARG A 26 10.33 1.43 -15.61
N ARG A 27 11.14 1.18 -14.57
CA ARG A 27 10.67 0.96 -13.19
C ARG A 27 9.79 2.10 -12.68
N LEU A 28 10.17 3.35 -13.00
CA LEU A 28 9.41 4.54 -12.62
C LEU A 28 8.30 4.93 -13.60
N ASN A 29 8.01 4.10 -14.61
CA ASN A 29 7.08 4.40 -15.71
C ASN A 29 7.17 5.85 -16.23
N ALA A 30 8.40 6.34 -16.43
CA ALA A 30 8.69 7.78 -16.51
C ALA A 30 8.01 8.49 -17.70
N LEU A 31 7.62 7.73 -18.73
CA LEU A 31 7.01 8.24 -19.96
C LEU A 31 5.48 8.10 -19.98
N ARG A 32 4.88 7.43 -18.98
CA ARG A 32 3.44 7.20 -18.96
C ARG A 32 2.69 8.49 -18.66
N GLU A 33 1.67 8.71 -19.46
CA GLU A 33 0.68 9.78 -19.31
C GLU A 33 -0.69 9.18 -18.99
N VAL A 34 -1.55 9.98 -18.36
CA VAL A 34 -2.88 9.54 -17.92
C VAL A 34 -3.91 9.92 -18.98
N THR A 35 -4.65 8.93 -19.48
CA THR A 35 -5.82 9.14 -20.33
C THR A 35 -7.05 9.18 -19.41
N PRO A 36 -7.74 10.31 -19.26
CA PRO A 36 -8.80 10.41 -18.25
C PRO A 36 -9.90 9.36 -18.43
N VAL A 37 -10.27 8.74 -17.32
CA VAL A 37 -11.46 7.88 -17.17
C VAL A 37 -12.26 8.50 -16.03
N ASP A 38 -13.24 9.31 -16.39
CA ASP A 38 -14.07 10.04 -15.44
C ASP A 38 -15.18 9.15 -14.89
N LEU A 39 -15.40 9.23 -13.58
CA LEU A 39 -16.58 8.67 -12.92
C LEU A 39 -17.59 9.80 -12.63
N PRO A 40 -18.90 9.55 -12.80
CA PRO A 40 -19.90 10.53 -12.41
C PRO A 40 -19.92 10.71 -10.87
N ASN A 41 -20.26 11.91 -10.41
CA ASN A 41 -20.53 12.21 -9.00
C ASN A 41 -19.38 11.94 -8.01
N CYS A 42 -18.14 12.18 -8.44
CA CYS A 42 -16.99 12.15 -7.53
C CYS A 42 -16.84 13.47 -6.75
N ASN A 43 -16.72 13.36 -5.43
CA ASN A 43 -16.53 14.50 -4.53
C ASN A 43 -15.28 14.30 -3.67
N LEU A 44 -14.58 15.41 -3.42
CA LEU A 44 -13.49 15.45 -2.45
C LEU A 44 -14.03 15.26 -1.04
N VAL A 45 -13.38 14.39 -0.27
CA VAL A 45 -13.72 14.21 1.14
C VAL A 45 -13.18 15.40 1.93
N LYS A 46 -14.09 16.26 2.39
CA LYS A 46 -13.73 17.46 3.14
C LYS A 46 -13.00 17.09 4.43
N GLY A 47 -11.82 17.66 4.65
CA GLY A 47 -11.00 17.40 5.84
C GLY A 47 -9.85 16.41 5.63
N VAL A 48 -9.77 15.79 4.45
CA VAL A 48 -8.66 14.91 4.04
C VAL A 48 -7.72 15.68 3.10
N GLU A 49 -6.81 16.46 3.67
CA GLU A 49 -5.92 17.36 2.91
C GLU A 49 -4.44 16.94 2.93
N THR A 50 -4.07 16.04 3.85
CA THR A 50 -2.68 15.69 4.17
C THR A 50 -2.38 14.21 3.91
N GLY A 51 -2.93 13.68 2.81
CA GLY A 51 -2.79 12.28 2.41
C GLY A 51 -3.79 11.36 3.12
N ALA A 52 -4.32 10.40 2.37
CA ALA A 52 -5.02 9.21 2.85
C ALA A 52 -4.41 8.05 2.08
N GLU A 53 -3.30 7.55 2.60
CA GLU A 53 -2.43 6.64 1.85
C GLU A 53 -3.02 5.23 1.80
N ASP A 54 -3.66 4.81 2.89
CA ASP A 54 -4.38 3.54 2.96
C ASP A 54 -5.72 3.66 3.69
N LEU A 55 -6.64 2.75 3.39
CA LEU A 55 -7.97 2.68 3.98
C LEU A 55 -8.52 1.26 3.99
N GLU A 56 -9.45 1.01 4.91
CA GLU A 56 -10.17 -0.26 4.94
C GLU A 56 -11.62 -0.07 5.37
N ILE A 57 -12.52 -0.83 4.74
CA ILE A 57 -13.96 -0.73 4.92
C ILE A 57 -14.46 -2.00 5.61
N LEU A 58 -15.04 -1.84 6.79
CA LEU A 58 -15.72 -2.92 7.50
C LEU A 58 -17.02 -3.31 6.77
N PRO A 59 -17.52 -4.54 6.97
CA PRO A 59 -18.78 -5.00 6.36
C PRO A 59 -20.01 -4.15 6.69
N ASN A 60 -19.98 -3.38 7.78
CA ASN A 60 -21.05 -2.47 8.18
C ASN A 60 -20.96 -1.09 7.51
N GLY A 61 -19.97 -0.83 6.64
CA GLY A 61 -19.79 0.43 5.92
C GLY A 61 -18.95 1.48 6.64
N LEU A 62 -18.41 1.17 7.83
CA LEU A 62 -17.42 2.05 8.47
C LEU A 62 -16.06 1.90 7.78
N ALA A 63 -15.47 3.03 7.40
CA ALA A 63 -14.15 3.08 6.76
C ALA A 63 -13.12 3.73 7.68
N PHE A 64 -12.00 3.06 7.89
CA PHE A 64 -10.80 3.64 8.52
C PHE A 64 -9.88 4.20 7.45
N LEU A 65 -9.31 5.38 7.69
CA LEU A 65 -8.36 6.00 6.78
C LEU A 65 -7.09 6.38 7.53
N SER A 66 -5.94 5.90 7.04
CA SER A 66 -4.62 6.30 7.52
C SER A 66 -4.18 7.59 6.84
N THR A 67 -3.90 8.63 7.63
CA THR A 67 -3.64 9.99 7.11
C THR A 67 -2.43 10.66 7.74
N GLY A 68 -1.82 11.59 7.00
CA GLY A 68 -0.70 12.38 7.52
C GLY A 68 0.65 11.64 7.52
N LEU A 69 0.79 10.58 6.72
CA LEU A 69 2.04 9.85 6.55
C LEU A 69 3.19 10.79 6.14
N LYS A 70 4.32 10.60 6.80
CA LYS A 70 5.62 11.17 6.45
C LYS A 70 6.58 10.03 6.13
N TYR A 71 6.77 9.76 4.85
CA TYR A 71 7.67 8.71 4.37
C TYR A 71 8.93 9.34 3.74
N PRO A 72 10.15 8.81 3.99
CA PRO A 72 11.37 9.37 3.43
C PRO A 72 11.34 9.48 1.89
N GLY A 73 11.61 10.68 1.38
CA GLY A 73 11.61 10.95 -0.07
C GLY A 73 10.23 11.30 -0.66
N ILE A 74 9.14 11.14 0.08
CA ILE A 74 7.78 11.49 -0.37
C ILE A 74 7.38 12.87 0.15
N LYS A 75 6.65 13.64 -0.67
CA LYS A 75 6.19 14.98 -0.31
C LYS A 75 5.11 14.91 0.79
N SER A 76 5.42 15.47 1.96
CA SER A 76 4.41 15.84 2.96
C SER A 76 3.98 17.31 2.81
N PHE A 77 2.68 17.56 2.99
CA PHE A 77 2.07 18.90 2.97
C PHE A 77 1.93 19.51 4.37
N ASP A 78 2.03 18.70 5.42
CA ASP A 78 1.94 19.14 6.81
C ASP A 78 2.95 18.36 7.68
N PRO A 79 4.27 18.63 7.51
CA PRO A 79 5.33 17.83 8.11
C PRO A 79 5.41 17.95 9.63
N ASP A 80 4.84 19.01 10.21
CA ASP A 80 4.95 19.34 11.63
C ASP A 80 3.86 18.69 12.50
N LYS A 81 2.86 18.04 11.89
CA LYS A 81 1.75 17.39 12.61
C LYS A 81 1.90 15.87 12.65
N PRO A 82 1.49 15.20 13.73
CA PRO A 82 1.35 13.75 13.75
C PRO A 82 0.28 13.30 12.75
N GLY A 83 0.40 12.06 12.27
CA GLY A 83 -0.66 11.47 11.46
C GLY A 83 -1.84 11.02 12.31
N LYS A 84 -2.90 10.55 11.65
CA LYS A 84 -4.20 10.28 12.27
C LYS A 84 -4.87 9.08 11.61
N ILE A 85 -5.69 8.38 12.38
CA ILE A 85 -6.71 7.50 11.82
C ILE A 85 -8.03 8.25 11.81
N LEU A 86 -8.62 8.38 10.62
CA LEU A 86 -9.95 8.94 10.46
C LEU A 86 -10.97 7.80 10.32
N LEU A 87 -12.20 8.06 10.72
CA LEU A 87 -13.37 7.21 10.53
C LEU A 87 -14.37 7.93 9.62
N MET A 88 -14.97 7.20 8.70
CA MET A 88 -16.05 7.67 7.84
C MET A 88 -17.16 6.61 7.77
N ASP A 89 -18.42 7.02 7.85
CA ASP A 89 -19.57 6.12 7.72
C ASP A 89 -20.14 6.20 6.30
N LEU A 90 -19.87 5.19 5.48
CA LEU A 90 -20.27 5.15 4.06
C LEU A 90 -21.78 4.93 3.85
N ASN A 91 -22.54 4.66 4.91
CA ASN A 91 -23.99 4.59 4.84
C ASN A 91 -24.64 5.99 4.81
N GLU A 92 -23.90 7.02 5.20
CA GLU A 92 -24.37 8.40 5.14
C GLU A 92 -24.43 8.92 3.69
N LYS A 93 -25.40 9.80 3.42
CA LYS A 93 -25.57 10.38 2.08
C LYS A 93 -24.41 11.31 1.68
N ASP A 94 -23.84 12.01 2.65
CA ASP A 94 -22.71 12.92 2.48
C ASP A 94 -21.73 12.66 3.63
N PRO A 95 -20.92 11.59 3.53
CA PRO A 95 -20.17 11.06 4.65
C PRO A 95 -19.05 12.02 5.07
N ALA A 96 -19.03 12.39 6.34
CA ALA A 96 -17.99 13.22 6.92
C ALA A 96 -16.93 12.37 7.63
N VAL A 97 -15.69 12.87 7.67
CA VAL A 97 -14.61 12.24 8.42
C VAL A 97 -14.56 12.73 9.87
N LEU A 98 -14.30 11.79 10.78
CA LEU A 98 -14.04 12.02 12.20
C LEU A 98 -12.64 11.52 12.54
N GLU A 99 -11.84 12.31 13.24
CA GLU A 99 -10.58 11.81 13.81
C GLU A 99 -10.86 10.91 15.02
N LEU A 100 -10.38 9.66 14.98
CA LEU A 100 -10.52 8.73 16.11
C LEU A 100 -9.57 9.11 17.24
N GLU A 101 -10.11 9.22 18.46
CA GLU A 101 -9.26 9.41 19.64
C GLU A 101 -8.48 8.13 19.91
N ILE A 102 -7.16 8.21 19.95
CA ILE A 102 -6.34 7.09 20.44
C ILE A 102 -6.31 7.13 21.96
N THR A 103 -6.76 6.07 22.62
CA THR A 103 -6.76 5.94 24.08
C THR A 103 -5.68 4.95 24.55
N GLY A 104 -5.32 5.04 25.83
CA GLY A 104 -4.20 4.30 26.41
C GLY A 104 -2.92 5.13 26.56
N ASN A 105 -1.96 4.59 27.33
CA ASN A 105 -0.76 5.31 27.76
C ASN A 105 0.56 4.71 27.23
N LYS A 106 0.48 3.72 26.33
CA LYS A 106 1.65 2.98 25.84
C LYS A 106 2.22 3.54 24.53
N LEU A 107 1.38 4.15 23.70
CA LEU A 107 1.78 4.77 22.43
C LEU A 107 2.13 6.24 22.64
N ASP A 108 3.28 6.66 22.11
CA ASP A 108 3.59 8.08 21.96
C ASP A 108 2.86 8.66 20.75
N LYS A 109 1.77 9.40 21.02
CA LYS A 109 0.93 10.02 19.99
C LYS A 109 1.66 11.12 19.21
N SER A 110 2.71 11.71 19.78
CA SER A 110 3.42 12.83 19.15
C SER A 110 4.29 12.38 17.97
N SER A 111 4.78 11.13 18.01
CA SER A 111 5.55 10.50 16.95
C SER A 111 4.72 9.58 16.04
N PHE A 112 3.40 9.52 16.25
CA PHE A 112 2.50 8.69 15.44
C PHE A 112 2.53 9.11 13.97
N ASN A 113 2.84 8.14 13.11
CA ASN A 113 3.08 8.30 11.69
C ASN A 113 2.54 7.05 10.96
N PRO A 114 1.20 6.93 10.85
CA PRO A 114 0.55 5.75 10.31
C PRO A 114 0.74 5.64 8.80
N HIS A 115 0.83 4.41 8.31
CA HIS A 115 1.04 4.00 6.92
C HIS A 115 -0.08 3.00 6.54
N GLY A 116 0.24 1.80 6.06
CA GLY A 116 -0.76 0.74 5.80
C GLY A 116 -1.56 0.32 7.04
N VAL A 117 -2.79 -0.13 6.82
CA VAL A 117 -3.74 -0.56 7.86
C VAL A 117 -4.40 -1.88 7.49
N SER A 118 -4.72 -2.68 8.50
CA SER A 118 -5.51 -3.89 8.32
C SER A 118 -6.47 -4.14 9.47
N THR A 119 -7.67 -4.64 9.20
CA THR A 119 -8.67 -4.99 10.20
C THR A 119 -8.79 -6.48 10.40
N PHE A 120 -9.10 -6.88 11.62
CA PHE A 120 -9.48 -8.24 11.96
C PHE A 120 -10.69 -8.20 12.88
N THR A 121 -11.77 -8.88 12.49
CA THR A 121 -12.96 -9.04 13.34
C THR A 121 -12.92 -10.43 13.97
N ASP A 122 -12.82 -10.47 15.29
CA ASP A 122 -12.77 -11.72 16.06
C ASP A 122 -14.16 -12.36 16.23
N GLU A 123 -14.22 -13.59 16.72
CA GLU A 123 -15.47 -14.36 16.87
C GLU A 123 -16.52 -13.69 17.78
N ASP A 124 -16.06 -12.82 18.71
CA ASP A 124 -16.92 -12.03 19.59
C ASP A 124 -17.36 -10.69 18.96
N ASN A 125 -17.04 -10.45 17.69
CA ASN A 125 -17.19 -9.20 16.94
C ASN A 125 -16.31 -8.05 17.44
N ALA A 126 -15.27 -8.32 18.25
CA ALA A 126 -14.26 -7.31 18.52
C ALA A 126 -13.50 -6.98 17.23
N VAL A 127 -13.53 -5.69 16.86
CA VAL A 127 -12.77 -5.18 15.72
C VAL A 127 -11.39 -4.73 16.20
N TYR A 128 -10.37 -5.36 15.64
CA TYR A 128 -8.97 -4.96 15.78
C TYR A 128 -8.57 -4.18 14.54
N LEU A 129 -7.90 -3.04 14.75
CA LEU A 129 -7.24 -2.28 13.70
C LEU A 129 -5.73 -2.37 13.95
N LEU A 130 -5.01 -2.97 13.02
CA LEU A 130 -3.56 -3.01 13.01
C LEU A 130 -3.07 -1.90 12.09
N VAL A 131 -2.09 -1.12 12.55
CA VAL A 131 -1.60 0.06 11.83
C VAL A 131 -0.09 0.00 11.75
N VAL A 132 0.45 0.00 10.54
CA VAL A 132 1.87 0.23 10.31
C VAL A 132 2.22 1.64 10.75
N ASN A 133 3.27 1.79 11.55
CA ASN A 133 3.66 3.07 12.13
C ASN A 133 5.18 3.30 11.99
N HIS A 134 5.56 4.56 11.77
CA HIS A 134 6.95 4.96 11.55
C HIS A 134 7.46 6.03 12.52
N PRO A 135 7.52 5.74 13.84
CA PRO A 135 8.00 6.69 14.83
C PRO A 135 9.53 6.81 14.73
N ASP A 136 10.04 8.04 14.62
CA ASP A 136 11.48 8.32 14.60
C ASP A 136 12.28 7.46 13.60
N SER A 137 11.75 7.26 12.38
CA SER A 137 12.34 6.41 11.32
C SER A 137 12.43 4.92 11.63
N LYS A 138 11.75 4.43 12.67
CA LYS A 138 11.56 2.99 12.92
C LYS A 138 10.36 2.48 12.13
N SER A 139 10.12 1.17 12.20
CA SER A 139 8.91 0.55 11.68
C SER A 139 8.32 -0.36 12.76
N THR A 140 7.04 -0.17 13.04
CA THR A 140 6.28 -0.89 14.05
C THR A 140 4.90 -1.23 13.50
N VAL A 141 4.21 -2.20 14.11
CA VAL A 141 2.76 -2.39 13.93
C VAL A 141 2.07 -2.13 15.25
N GLU A 142 1.15 -1.16 15.26
CA GLU A 142 0.35 -0.83 16.43
C GLU A 142 -0.97 -1.60 16.36
N VAL A 143 -1.30 -2.32 17.43
CA VAL A 143 -2.56 -3.06 17.55
C VAL A 143 -3.53 -2.25 18.38
N PHE A 144 -4.68 -1.89 17.79
CA PHE A 144 -5.77 -1.20 18.46
C PHE A 144 -7.01 -2.08 18.53
N LYS A 145 -7.79 -1.94 19.60
CA LYS A 145 -9.19 -2.36 19.63
C LYS A 145 -10.06 -1.15 19.30
N PHE A 146 -10.91 -1.28 18.29
CA PHE A 146 -11.87 -0.24 17.96
C PHE A 146 -13.03 -0.24 18.96
N GLN A 147 -13.35 0.94 19.50
CA GLN A 147 -14.46 1.18 20.40
C GLN A 147 -15.50 2.02 19.67
N GLU A 148 -16.49 1.34 19.07
CA GLU A 148 -17.43 1.98 18.14
C GLU A 148 -18.31 3.04 18.81
N GLU A 149 -18.83 2.77 20.01
CA GLU A 149 -19.69 3.71 20.75
C GLU A 149 -18.93 4.99 21.11
N GLU A 150 -17.68 4.86 21.57
CA GLU A 150 -16.82 5.98 21.95
C GLU A 150 -16.12 6.65 20.75
N ARG A 151 -16.20 6.04 19.55
CA ARG A 151 -15.45 6.46 18.36
C ARG A 151 -13.96 6.65 18.67
N SER A 152 -13.36 5.64 19.30
CA SER A 152 -11.96 5.67 19.74
C SER A 152 -11.20 4.38 19.44
N LEU A 153 -9.87 4.45 19.47
CA LEU A 153 -8.95 3.35 19.27
C LEU A 153 -8.16 3.10 20.56
N LEU A 154 -8.46 2.00 21.25
CA LEU A 154 -7.71 1.59 22.42
C LEU A 154 -6.41 0.91 22.00
N HIS A 155 -5.26 1.55 22.23
CA HIS A 155 -3.95 0.94 21.95
C HIS A 155 -3.69 -0.23 22.91
N LEU A 156 -3.41 -1.41 22.34
CA LEU A 156 -3.14 -2.63 23.09
C LEU A 156 -1.65 -2.92 23.14
N LYS A 157 -0.98 -2.85 21.98
CA LYS A 157 0.38 -3.37 21.78
C LYS A 157 1.10 -2.66 20.64
N THR A 158 2.41 -2.51 20.81
CA THR A 158 3.36 -2.16 19.74
C THR A 158 4.16 -3.40 19.40
N ILE A 159 4.12 -3.81 18.13
CA ILE A 159 4.83 -4.97 17.61
C ILE A 159 6.06 -4.48 16.85
N THR A 160 7.21 -5.08 17.16
CA THR A 160 8.47 -4.89 16.46
C THR A 160 9.15 -6.24 16.28
N HIS A 161 9.94 -6.39 15.22
CA HIS A 161 10.72 -7.59 14.98
C HIS A 161 11.91 -7.28 14.07
N GLU A 162 13.00 -8.05 14.18
CA GLU A 162 14.19 -7.88 13.31
C GLU A 162 13.90 -8.14 11.82
N LEU A 163 12.90 -8.98 11.55
CA LEU A 163 12.40 -9.26 10.19
C LEU A 163 11.41 -8.21 9.67
N LEU A 164 11.11 -7.17 10.46
CA LEU A 164 10.20 -6.09 10.08
C LEU A 164 10.93 -4.72 10.05
N PRO A 165 12.04 -4.58 9.29
CA PRO A 165 12.83 -3.35 9.30
C PRO A 165 12.18 -2.16 8.59
N SER A 166 11.25 -2.41 7.66
CA SER A 166 10.71 -1.38 6.76
C SER A 166 9.32 -1.74 6.25
N ILE A 167 8.38 -1.95 7.17
CA ILE A 167 7.01 -2.35 6.83
C ILE A 167 6.33 -1.25 6.00
N ASN A 168 5.66 -1.64 4.92
CA ASN A 168 4.83 -0.76 4.11
C ASN A 168 3.36 -0.97 4.47
N ASP A 169 2.88 -2.19 4.29
CA ASP A 169 1.50 -2.59 4.53
C ASP A 169 1.40 -3.99 5.17
N ILE A 170 0.23 -4.35 5.67
CA ILE A 170 -0.06 -5.63 6.32
C ILE A 170 -1.43 -6.21 5.92
N ALA A 171 -1.55 -7.53 5.95
CA ALA A 171 -2.83 -8.24 5.86
C ALA A 171 -3.05 -9.04 7.14
N ALA A 172 -3.97 -8.59 7.99
CA ALA A 172 -4.29 -9.22 9.27
C ALA A 172 -5.00 -10.55 9.07
N VAL A 173 -4.55 -11.56 9.82
CA VAL A 173 -5.15 -12.91 9.87
C VAL A 173 -5.45 -13.36 11.30
N GLY A 174 -5.37 -12.41 12.25
CA GLY A 174 -5.66 -12.57 13.66
C GLY A 174 -5.43 -11.24 14.40
N PRO A 175 -5.77 -11.16 15.71
CA PRO A 175 -5.65 -9.92 16.48
C PRO A 175 -4.21 -9.39 16.59
N GLU A 176 -3.22 -10.29 16.51
CA GLU A 176 -1.79 -9.97 16.55
C GLU A 176 -1.00 -10.78 15.52
N SER A 177 -1.63 -11.19 14.42
CA SER A 177 -1.01 -12.02 13.38
C SER A 177 -1.33 -11.51 12.00
N PHE A 178 -0.32 -11.39 11.15
CA PHE A 178 -0.44 -10.74 9.84
C PHE A 178 0.67 -11.18 8.89
N TYR A 179 0.43 -10.97 7.60
CA TYR A 179 1.49 -10.87 6.60
C TYR A 179 1.89 -9.40 6.47
N ALA A 180 3.17 -9.11 6.30
CA ALA A 180 3.71 -7.76 6.18
C ALA A 180 4.64 -7.67 4.98
N THR A 181 4.49 -6.63 4.17
CA THR A 181 5.45 -6.27 3.14
C THR A 181 6.52 -5.38 3.75
N ASN A 182 7.79 -5.74 3.58
CA ASN A 182 8.87 -4.78 3.80
C ASN A 182 9.24 -4.18 2.44
N ASP A 183 9.00 -2.90 2.21
CA ASP A 183 9.30 -2.25 0.93
C ASP A 183 10.80 -2.14 0.61
N HIS A 184 11.64 -2.27 1.64
CA HIS A 184 13.09 -2.26 1.55
C HIS A 184 13.69 -3.29 2.51
N TYR A 185 14.89 -3.76 2.19
CA TYR A 185 15.71 -4.54 3.10
C TYR A 185 16.33 -3.65 4.20
N PHE A 186 16.84 -2.47 3.83
CA PHE A 186 17.48 -1.57 4.79
C PHE A 186 16.47 -0.71 5.55
N ALA A 187 16.71 -0.46 6.84
CA ALA A 187 15.93 0.49 7.62
C ALA A 187 16.40 1.96 7.46
N ASP A 188 17.70 2.16 7.24
CA ASP A 188 18.30 3.49 7.11
C ASP A 188 17.83 4.20 5.81
N PRO A 189 17.25 5.41 5.88
CA PRO A 189 16.70 6.10 4.70
C PRO A 189 17.71 6.36 3.56
N TYR A 190 18.99 6.56 3.89
CA TYR A 190 20.02 6.77 2.88
C TYR A 190 20.31 5.46 2.14
N LEU A 191 20.43 4.34 2.87
CA LEU A 191 20.57 3.02 2.26
C LEU A 191 19.34 2.59 1.47
N LYS A 192 18.12 2.88 1.95
CA LYS A 192 16.87 2.67 1.19
C LYS A 192 16.90 3.38 -0.16
N SER A 193 17.30 4.65 -0.16
CA SER A 193 17.41 5.45 -1.40
C SER A 193 18.37 4.82 -2.42
N TRP A 194 19.50 4.27 -1.95
CA TRP A 194 20.45 3.56 -2.82
C TRP A 194 19.95 2.18 -3.25
N GLU A 195 19.30 1.44 -2.37
CA GLU A 195 18.67 0.15 -2.68
C GLU A 195 17.65 0.31 -3.82
N MET A 196 16.76 1.30 -3.70
CA MET A 196 15.78 1.66 -4.71
C MET A 196 16.46 2.11 -6.01
N TYR A 197 17.41 3.04 -5.95
CA TYR A 197 18.11 3.54 -7.15
C TYR A 197 18.81 2.41 -7.92
N LEU A 198 19.57 1.57 -7.22
CA LEU A 198 20.31 0.45 -7.79
C LEU A 198 19.41 -0.69 -8.28
N GLY A 199 18.16 -0.77 -7.81
CA GLY A 199 17.20 -1.81 -8.19
C GLY A 199 17.59 -3.18 -7.66
N LEU A 200 18.04 -3.24 -6.40
CA LEU A 200 18.55 -4.48 -5.81
C LEU A 200 17.46 -5.56 -5.64
N SER A 201 16.19 -5.14 -5.55
CA SER A 201 15.04 -6.02 -5.41
C SER A 201 15.16 -6.96 -4.19
N TRP A 202 15.53 -6.39 -3.02
CA TRP A 202 15.72 -7.13 -1.76
C TRP A 202 14.53 -7.01 -0.80
N SER A 203 13.44 -6.40 -1.24
CA SER A 203 12.18 -6.37 -0.50
C SER A 203 11.61 -7.79 -0.33
N ASN A 204 10.87 -7.99 0.76
CA ASN A 204 10.35 -9.30 1.16
C ASN A 204 8.97 -9.19 1.83
N VAL A 205 8.35 -10.35 2.05
CA VAL A 205 7.11 -10.51 2.80
C VAL A 205 7.35 -11.43 3.98
N VAL A 206 6.86 -11.02 5.15
CA VAL A 206 7.03 -11.72 6.42
C VAL A 206 5.67 -12.08 6.99
N TYR A 207 5.52 -13.33 7.41
CA TYR A 207 4.43 -13.71 8.31
C TYR A 207 4.86 -13.47 9.74
N TYR A 208 4.05 -12.76 10.51
CA TYR A 208 4.23 -12.53 11.94
C TYR A 208 3.07 -13.14 12.72
N SER A 209 3.40 -13.82 13.82
CA SER A 209 2.53 -14.12 14.94
C SER A 209 3.35 -14.11 16.24
N PRO A 210 2.72 -14.10 17.42
CA PRO A 210 3.43 -14.17 18.70
C PRO A 210 4.35 -15.40 18.82
N ASP A 211 3.96 -16.52 18.20
CA ASP A 211 4.66 -17.80 18.31
C ASP A 211 5.63 -18.07 17.14
N LYS A 212 5.46 -17.39 16.00
CA LYS A 212 6.19 -17.69 14.77
C LYS A 212 6.35 -16.45 13.90
N VAL A 213 7.60 -16.11 13.57
CA VAL A 213 7.92 -15.08 12.58
C VAL A 213 8.82 -15.66 11.51
N GLN A 214 8.47 -15.50 10.23
CA GLN A 214 9.24 -16.07 9.12
C GLN A 214 9.09 -15.23 7.84
N VAL A 215 10.16 -15.14 7.04
CA VAL A 215 10.07 -14.69 5.65
C VAL A 215 9.30 -15.74 4.86
N VAL A 216 8.29 -15.32 4.10
CA VAL A 216 7.41 -16.20 3.30
C VAL A 216 7.51 -15.97 1.79
N ALA A 217 8.02 -14.81 1.37
CA ALA A 217 8.39 -14.50 -0.01
C ALA A 217 9.49 -13.43 -0.01
N GLU A 218 10.35 -13.40 -1.03
CA GLU A 218 11.47 -12.46 -1.13
C GLU A 218 11.81 -12.16 -2.59
N GLY A 219 12.64 -11.13 -2.82
CA GLY A 219 13.14 -10.80 -4.14
C GLY A 219 12.28 -9.79 -4.89
N PHE A 220 11.51 -8.96 -4.17
CA PHE A 220 10.64 -7.94 -4.76
C PHE A 220 11.39 -6.63 -5.01
N ASP A 221 11.03 -5.93 -6.07
CA ASP A 221 11.35 -4.53 -6.32
C ASP A 221 10.25 -3.64 -5.72
N PHE A 222 10.38 -3.38 -4.41
CA PHE A 222 9.45 -2.57 -3.62
C PHE A 222 8.07 -3.25 -3.44
N ALA A 223 8.00 -4.28 -2.60
CA ALA A 223 6.71 -4.84 -2.16
C ALA A 223 5.94 -3.79 -1.34
N ASN A 224 4.68 -3.58 -1.69
CA ASN A 224 3.87 -2.47 -1.20
C ASN A 224 2.55 -3.02 -0.62
N GLY A 225 1.39 -2.76 -1.25
CA GLY A 225 0.11 -3.29 -0.81
C GLY A 225 0.06 -4.82 -0.71
N ILE A 226 -0.68 -5.32 0.29
CA ILE A 226 -0.90 -6.76 0.49
C ILE A 226 -2.35 -7.05 0.87
N GLY A 227 -2.99 -7.98 0.15
CA GLY A 227 -4.38 -8.39 0.39
C GLY A 227 -4.51 -9.90 0.58
N ILE A 228 -5.64 -10.35 1.13
CA ILE A 228 -5.99 -11.76 1.28
C ILE A 228 -7.36 -12.07 0.67
N SER A 229 -7.50 -13.22 0.01
CA SER A 229 -8.79 -13.65 -0.52
C SER A 229 -9.83 -13.84 0.59
N PRO A 230 -11.13 -13.65 0.31
CA PRO A 230 -12.19 -13.81 1.33
C PRO A 230 -12.21 -15.21 1.96
N ASP A 231 -11.80 -16.25 1.23
CA ASP A 231 -11.70 -17.62 1.73
C ASP A 231 -10.36 -17.94 2.43
N GLY A 232 -9.45 -16.97 2.51
CA GLY A 232 -8.17 -17.06 3.19
C GLY A 232 -7.13 -17.96 2.51
N LYS A 233 -7.34 -18.36 1.25
CA LYS A 233 -6.46 -19.28 0.50
C LYS A 233 -5.47 -18.60 -0.42
N HIS A 234 -5.65 -17.33 -0.77
CA HIS A 234 -4.71 -16.59 -1.61
C HIS A 234 -4.24 -15.31 -0.93
N VAL A 235 -2.97 -14.97 -1.15
CA VAL A 235 -2.38 -13.69 -0.76
C VAL A 235 -1.95 -12.96 -2.03
N TYR A 236 -2.31 -11.68 -2.11
CA TYR A 236 -2.02 -10.79 -3.23
C TYR A 236 -0.96 -9.78 -2.78
N ILE A 237 0.13 -9.62 -3.53
CA ILE A 237 1.23 -8.71 -3.17
C ILE A 237 1.50 -7.79 -4.35
N ALA A 238 1.40 -6.48 -4.15
CA ALA A 238 1.84 -5.47 -5.11
C ALA A 238 3.36 -5.33 -5.08
N GLU A 239 4.00 -5.44 -6.24
CA GLU A 239 5.41 -5.12 -6.47
C GLU A 239 5.47 -3.82 -7.28
N LEU A 240 5.57 -2.70 -6.55
CA LEU A 240 5.34 -1.35 -7.04
C LEU A 240 6.22 -1.00 -8.24
N LEU A 241 7.53 -1.24 -8.16
CA LEU A 241 8.49 -0.82 -9.19
C LEU A 241 8.63 -1.82 -10.34
N ALA A 242 8.08 -3.04 -10.18
CA ALA A 242 7.99 -4.02 -11.25
C ALA A 242 6.65 -3.98 -12.00
N HIS A 243 5.69 -3.19 -11.51
CA HIS A 243 4.33 -3.03 -12.07
C HIS A 243 3.57 -4.35 -12.06
N LYS A 244 3.63 -5.08 -10.94
CA LYS A 244 3.11 -6.44 -10.83
C LYS A 244 2.26 -6.66 -9.59
N ILE A 245 1.25 -7.50 -9.73
CA ILE A 245 0.60 -8.14 -8.59
C ILE A 245 0.92 -9.63 -8.63
N HIS A 246 1.45 -10.14 -7.54
CA HIS A 246 1.75 -11.56 -7.36
C HIS A 246 0.62 -12.22 -6.60
N VAL A 247 0.17 -13.36 -7.09
CA VAL A 247 -0.81 -14.22 -6.41
C VAL A 247 -0.06 -15.41 -5.84
N TYR A 248 -0.22 -15.64 -4.55
CA TYR A 248 0.34 -16.78 -3.83
C TYR A 248 -0.77 -17.65 -3.25
N GLU A 249 -0.61 -18.96 -3.32
CA GLU A 249 -1.38 -19.89 -2.51
C GLU A 249 -0.89 -19.82 -1.05
N LYS A 250 -1.83 -19.64 -0.12
CA LYS A 250 -1.60 -19.62 1.32
C LYS A 250 -1.94 -20.96 1.92
N HIS A 251 -0.95 -21.56 2.58
CA HIS A 251 -1.06 -22.87 3.21
C HIS A 251 -1.46 -22.78 4.68
N ALA A 252 -1.99 -23.88 5.24
CA ALA A 252 -2.42 -23.96 6.63
C ALA A 252 -1.30 -23.72 7.66
N ASN A 253 -0.03 -23.91 7.27
CA ASN A 253 1.16 -23.64 8.07
C ASN A 253 1.71 -22.21 7.91
N TRP A 254 0.93 -21.34 7.26
CA TRP A 254 1.20 -19.93 6.97
C TRP A 254 2.27 -19.65 5.91
N THR A 255 2.82 -20.68 5.24
CA THR A 255 3.74 -20.47 4.11
C THR A 255 2.98 -20.08 2.85
N LEU A 256 3.68 -19.40 1.93
CA LEU A 256 3.15 -18.98 0.64
C LEU A 256 3.86 -19.74 -0.49
N THR A 257 3.14 -20.14 -1.54
CA THR A 257 3.73 -20.66 -2.78
C THR A 257 3.28 -19.83 -3.98
N PRO A 258 4.19 -19.37 -4.86
CA PRO A 258 3.82 -18.56 -6.01
C PRO A 258 2.84 -19.32 -6.91
N LEU A 259 1.74 -18.67 -7.28
CA LEU A 259 0.73 -19.22 -8.18
C LEU A 259 0.80 -18.54 -9.56
N LYS A 260 0.72 -17.21 -9.60
CA LYS A 260 0.81 -16.42 -10.84
C LYS A 260 1.20 -14.97 -10.60
N VAL A 261 1.50 -14.28 -11.69
CA VAL A 261 1.87 -12.87 -11.70
C VAL A 261 1.02 -12.15 -12.75
N LEU A 262 0.52 -10.97 -12.39
CA LEU A 262 -0.22 -10.07 -13.25
C LEU A 262 0.65 -8.86 -13.55
N ASP A 263 0.86 -8.53 -14.82
CA ASP A 263 1.64 -7.36 -15.25
C ASP A 263 0.72 -6.18 -15.57
N PHE A 264 1.17 -4.97 -15.22
CA PHE A 264 0.45 -3.72 -15.41
C PHE A 264 1.36 -2.68 -16.10
N ASP A 265 0.74 -1.65 -16.69
CA ASP A 265 1.45 -0.46 -17.17
C ASP A 265 1.20 0.72 -16.22
N THR A 266 1.31 0.47 -14.92
CA THR A 266 1.13 1.43 -13.84
C THR A 266 1.83 0.89 -12.59
N LEU A 267 2.29 1.75 -11.69
CA LEU A 267 2.89 1.31 -10.42
C LEU A 267 1.74 0.98 -9.47
N VAL A 268 1.52 -0.30 -9.19
CA VAL A 268 0.47 -0.79 -8.28
C VAL A 268 0.88 -0.58 -6.82
N ASP A 269 0.03 0.07 -6.04
CA ASP A 269 0.27 0.46 -4.64
C ASP A 269 -0.58 -0.44 -3.73
N ASN A 270 -1.52 0.13 -2.95
CA ASN A 270 -2.39 -0.62 -2.04
C ASN A 270 -3.46 -1.46 -2.76
N ILE A 271 -3.76 -2.64 -2.20
CA ILE A 271 -4.73 -3.62 -2.71
C ILE A 271 -5.88 -3.76 -1.71
N SER A 272 -7.09 -3.40 -2.09
CA SER A 272 -8.31 -3.75 -1.37
C SER A 272 -9.01 -4.93 -2.03
N VAL A 273 -9.57 -5.84 -1.22
CA VAL A 273 -10.28 -7.04 -1.71
C VAL A 273 -11.76 -6.90 -1.41
N ASP A 274 -12.62 -7.01 -2.42
CA ASP A 274 -14.07 -7.03 -2.21
C ASP A 274 -14.47 -8.34 -1.50
N PRO A 275 -15.12 -8.29 -0.32
CA PRO A 275 -15.41 -9.49 0.46
C PRO A 275 -16.54 -10.35 -0.14
N VAL A 276 -17.32 -9.82 -1.08
CA VAL A 276 -18.45 -10.50 -1.74
C VAL A 276 -17.98 -11.24 -2.99
N THR A 277 -17.19 -10.59 -3.83
CA THR A 277 -16.75 -11.13 -5.13
C THR A 277 -15.34 -11.69 -5.11
N GLY A 278 -14.48 -11.18 -4.23
CA GLY A 278 -13.04 -11.45 -4.24
C GLY A 278 -12.26 -10.60 -5.26
N ASP A 279 -12.90 -9.61 -5.88
CA ASP A 279 -12.24 -8.73 -6.85
C ASP A 279 -11.22 -7.81 -6.17
N LEU A 280 -10.15 -7.48 -6.89
CA LEU A 280 -9.12 -6.55 -6.39
C LEU A 280 -9.39 -5.14 -6.88
N TRP A 281 -9.46 -4.20 -5.95
CA TRP A 281 -9.42 -2.77 -6.18
C TRP A 281 -8.04 -2.26 -5.83
N VAL A 282 -7.34 -1.69 -6.81
CA VAL A 282 -5.92 -1.36 -6.66
C VAL A 282 -5.71 0.11 -6.94
N GLY A 283 -5.18 0.83 -5.94
CA GLY A 283 -4.70 2.19 -6.12
C GLY A 283 -3.36 2.17 -6.86
N CYS A 284 -3.20 3.02 -7.87
CA CYS A 284 -2.02 3.01 -8.71
C CYS A 284 -1.44 4.41 -8.94
N HIS A 285 -0.12 4.46 -9.14
CA HIS A 285 0.62 5.64 -9.61
C HIS A 285 1.02 5.45 -11.08
N PRO A 286 0.36 6.14 -12.03
CA PRO A 286 0.67 5.96 -13.45
C PRO A 286 2.12 6.32 -13.82
N ASN A 287 2.71 7.27 -13.11
CA ASN A 287 4.06 7.78 -13.40
C ASN A 287 4.84 7.96 -12.09
N GLY A 288 5.79 7.05 -11.85
CA GLY A 288 6.67 7.02 -10.69
C GLY A 288 7.49 8.31 -10.51
N ILE A 289 7.91 8.97 -11.60
CA ILE A 289 8.65 10.23 -11.48
C ILE A 289 7.82 11.30 -10.76
N ARG A 290 6.52 11.37 -11.02
CA ARG A 290 5.65 12.41 -10.43
C ARG A 290 5.38 12.20 -8.94
N ILE A 291 5.33 10.94 -8.49
CA ILE A 291 5.08 10.61 -7.08
C ILE A 291 6.39 10.69 -6.25
N PHE A 292 7.49 10.10 -6.74
CA PHE A 292 8.77 10.09 -6.02
C PHE A 292 9.53 11.43 -6.09
N PHE A 293 9.32 12.22 -7.14
CA PHE A 293 9.96 13.53 -7.32
C PHE A 293 8.91 14.62 -7.51
N TYR A 294 8.17 14.90 -6.44
CA TYR A 294 7.05 15.83 -6.48
C TYR A 294 7.43 17.20 -7.05
N ASP A 295 6.67 17.61 -8.07
CA ASP A 295 6.69 18.94 -8.68
C ASP A 295 5.25 19.50 -8.66
N SER A 296 5.06 20.69 -8.10
CA SER A 296 3.74 21.32 -8.04
C SER A 296 3.19 21.70 -9.41
N GLU A 297 4.04 21.91 -10.42
CA GLU A 297 3.61 22.19 -11.79
C GLU A 297 3.21 20.91 -12.55
N LYS A 298 3.66 19.74 -12.07
CA LYS A 298 3.43 18.42 -12.67
C LYS A 298 3.11 17.38 -11.58
N PRO A 299 1.99 17.53 -10.86
CA PRO A 299 1.65 16.64 -9.76
C PRO A 299 1.39 15.20 -10.25
N PRO A 300 1.49 14.19 -9.36
CA PRO A 300 1.05 12.84 -9.68
C PRO A 300 -0.45 12.82 -9.99
N GLY A 301 -0.82 12.00 -10.98
CA GLY A 301 -2.21 11.64 -11.23
C GLY A 301 -2.63 10.46 -10.36
N SER A 302 -3.86 10.01 -10.54
CA SER A 302 -4.43 8.87 -9.82
C SER A 302 -5.04 7.88 -10.80
N GLU A 303 -4.89 6.59 -10.51
CA GLU A 303 -5.52 5.50 -11.25
C GLU A 303 -6.05 4.46 -10.25
N VAL A 304 -7.27 3.95 -10.49
CA VAL A 304 -7.80 2.79 -9.78
C VAL A 304 -8.10 1.71 -10.81
N SER A 305 -7.51 0.53 -10.59
CA SER A 305 -7.73 -0.65 -11.41
C SER A 305 -8.59 -1.66 -10.67
N LEU A 306 -9.57 -2.24 -11.37
CA LEU A 306 -10.37 -3.36 -10.91
C LEU A 306 -9.90 -4.63 -11.63
N HIS A 307 -9.75 -5.71 -10.87
CA HIS A 307 -9.45 -7.03 -11.40
C HIS A 307 -10.48 -8.04 -10.90
N ASP A 308 -11.30 -8.53 -11.83
CA ASP A 308 -12.33 -9.50 -11.54
C ASP A 308 -11.79 -10.93 -11.66
N GLU A 309 -12.37 -11.88 -10.94
CA GLU A 309 -12.07 -13.33 -11.06
C GLU A 309 -10.56 -13.67 -11.01
N VAL A 310 -9.84 -12.99 -10.11
CA VAL A 310 -8.38 -13.08 -10.00
C VAL A 310 -7.94 -14.51 -9.79
N ASP A 311 -8.67 -15.32 -9.04
CA ASP A 311 -8.26 -16.68 -8.69
C ASP A 311 -8.41 -17.67 -9.85
N THR A 312 -9.45 -17.50 -10.69
CA THR A 312 -9.72 -18.43 -11.82
C THR A 312 -8.84 -18.15 -13.04
N GLY A 313 -8.29 -16.93 -13.15
CA GLY A 313 -7.47 -16.52 -14.30
C GLY A 313 -8.26 -16.26 -15.58
N ALA A 314 -9.59 -16.26 -15.50
CA ALA A 314 -10.49 -15.84 -16.58
C ALA A 314 -10.79 -14.32 -16.55
N GLY A 315 -10.30 -13.64 -15.51
CA GLY A 315 -10.50 -12.22 -15.23
C GLY A 315 -9.96 -11.25 -16.26
N SER A 316 -10.51 -10.03 -16.24
CA SER A 316 -10.03 -8.89 -17.01
C SER A 316 -9.57 -7.75 -16.10
N VAL A 317 -8.51 -7.05 -16.49
CA VAL A 317 -8.08 -5.80 -15.85
C VAL A 317 -8.85 -4.65 -16.49
N THR A 318 -9.56 -3.87 -15.68
CA THR A 318 -10.24 -2.65 -16.13
C THR A 318 -9.77 -1.45 -15.33
N ALA A 319 -9.28 -0.41 -15.99
CA ALA A 319 -9.08 0.89 -15.36
C ALA A 319 -10.46 1.53 -15.12
N VAL A 320 -10.88 1.60 -13.85
CA VAL A 320 -12.21 2.10 -13.48
C VAL A 320 -12.20 3.62 -13.30
N PHE A 321 -11.04 4.18 -12.99
CA PHE A 321 -10.88 5.61 -12.74
C PHE A 321 -9.46 6.09 -13.05
N GLN A 322 -9.34 7.21 -13.74
CA GLN A 322 -8.04 7.84 -14.06
C GLN A 322 -8.19 9.37 -14.09
N LEU A 323 -7.45 10.09 -13.24
CA LEU A 323 -7.39 11.56 -13.24
C LEU A 323 -5.96 12.10 -13.32
N LYS A 324 -5.85 13.28 -13.93
CA LYS A 324 -4.59 14.05 -14.01
C LYS A 324 -4.27 14.83 -12.73
N THR A 325 -5.19 14.86 -11.77
CA THR A 325 -5.09 15.62 -10.51
C THR A 325 -5.47 14.72 -9.33
N LYS A 326 -5.26 15.26 -8.14
CA LYS A 326 -4.67 14.53 -7.01
C LYS A 326 -5.64 14.40 -5.86
N PHE A 327 -6.51 13.39 -5.78
CA PHE A 327 -7.51 13.39 -4.72
C PHE A 327 -8.07 12.02 -4.33
N LEU A 328 -8.30 11.84 -3.02
CA LEU A 328 -9.25 10.85 -2.52
C LEU A 328 -10.65 11.32 -2.92
N LEU A 329 -11.35 10.49 -3.66
CA LEU A 329 -12.70 10.77 -4.14
C LEU A 329 -13.66 9.71 -3.61
N VAL A 330 -14.76 10.18 -3.06
CA VAL A 330 -15.95 9.34 -2.90
C VAL A 330 -16.77 9.52 -4.17
N CYS A 331 -16.90 8.46 -4.95
CA CYS A 331 -17.69 8.44 -6.17
C CYS A 331 -18.95 7.59 -5.92
N ALA A 332 -20.13 8.21 -6.06
CA ALA A 332 -21.38 7.48 -5.98
C ALA A 332 -21.71 6.84 -7.33
N ASN A 333 -21.70 5.51 -7.40
CA ASN A 333 -22.20 4.82 -8.58
C ASN A 333 -23.73 4.93 -8.60
N THR A 334 -24.29 5.61 -9.61
CA THR A 334 -25.74 5.52 -9.83
C THR A 334 -26.03 4.12 -10.36
N ARG A 335 -26.55 3.24 -9.51
CA ARG A 335 -27.08 1.93 -9.93
C ARG A 335 -28.28 2.16 -10.86
N GLU A 336 -28.01 2.35 -12.15
CA GLU A 336 -28.93 2.03 -13.23
C GLU A 336 -28.31 0.89 -14.02
N HIS A 337 -28.63 -0.35 -13.62
CA HIS A 337 -28.62 -1.59 -14.42
C HIS A 337 -28.37 -2.84 -13.54
N MET A 338 -29.34 -3.16 -12.69
CA MET A 338 -29.65 -4.54 -12.34
C MET A 338 -31.18 -4.69 -12.44
N ASP A 339 -31.65 -4.81 -13.67
CA ASP A 339 -32.95 -5.36 -14.03
C ASP A 339 -32.85 -5.80 -15.48
N ARG A 340 -32.23 -6.96 -15.71
CA ARG A 340 -32.49 -7.88 -16.83
C ARG A 340 -32.13 -9.31 -16.47
#